data_AF-A0A6S7DVX3-F1
#
_entry.id   AF-A0A6S7DVX3-F1
#
_cell.length_a   1.000
_cell.length_b   1.000
_cell.length_c   1.000
_cell.angle_alpha   90.00
_cell.angle_beta   90.00
_cell.angle_gamma   90.00
#
_symmetry.space_group_name_H-M   'P 1'
#
loop_
_entity.id
_entity.type
_entity.pdbx_description
1 polymer ?
#
loop_
_entity_poly.entity_id
_entity_poly.type
_entity_poly.pdbx_seq_one_letter_code
_entity_poly.pdbx_strand_id
1 'polypeptide(L)'
;MIQPKGARPFAMSGRAKAGLLLLLAYTLYAGAQLDFSWARFETGMGHASTFLARMFPPNFEKPATLWKGIAESLEIAVLASVLGIIIALPIGLLGARNMMPTWVSWPARAVVALCRALHPVIVAILFVKAVGFGALAGILALTVASVGFIGKLFTEAIEEISLKQVEAVRATGASFANVIIFGVLPQVFARFIGFATYQFDSNLRNSTMVGIVGAGGVGGTLFSAFQRFDYDFVSAILLTLIAIIMLGEILAGFVRAVFLDNLGFERILQGRFSGARGIGATPVKRKAEAEADE
;
A
#
# COMPACT_ATOMS: atom_id res chain seq x y z
N MET A 1 -1.78 26.54 50.87
CA MET A 1 -2.42 26.14 49.61
C MET A 1 -3.06 27.36 48.96
N ILE A 2 -2.50 27.90 47.88
CA ILE A 2 -3.19 28.89 47.03
C ILE A 2 -2.88 28.55 45.57
N GLN A 3 -3.78 27.82 44.94
CA GLN A 3 -3.81 27.59 43.49
C GLN A 3 -4.32 28.89 42.82
N PRO A 4 -3.63 29.48 41.83
CA PRO A 4 -4.14 30.65 41.13
C PRO A 4 -5.39 30.29 40.32
N LYS A 5 -6.51 30.96 40.64
CA LYS A 5 -7.79 30.88 39.92
C LYS A 5 -7.65 31.39 38.48
N GLY A 6 -8.15 30.61 37.52
CA GLY A 6 -8.69 31.15 36.27
C GLY A 6 -7.88 30.97 34.99
N ALA A 7 -6.93 30.03 34.92
CA ALA A 7 -6.32 29.68 33.64
C ALA A 7 -7.37 29.01 32.73
N ARG A 8 -7.89 29.75 31.74
CA ARG A 8 -8.76 29.19 30.69
C ARG A 8 -7.96 28.11 29.96
N PRO A 9 -8.35 26.82 30.01
CA PRO A 9 -7.53 25.71 29.52
C PRO A 9 -7.25 25.75 28.00
N PHE A 10 -7.97 26.60 27.25
CA PHE A 10 -7.82 26.79 25.80
C PHE A 10 -7.58 28.27 25.40
N ALA A 11 -6.93 29.08 26.24
CA ALA A 11 -6.57 30.44 25.83
C ALA A 11 -5.58 30.41 24.66
N MET A 12 -6.08 30.59 23.42
CA MET A 12 -5.23 30.66 22.23
C MET A 12 -4.21 31.80 22.38
N SER A 13 -2.93 31.47 22.25
CA SER A 13 -1.84 32.44 22.20
C SER A 13 -2.04 33.41 21.03
N GLY A 14 -1.48 34.62 21.12
CA GLY A 14 -1.59 35.61 20.04
C GLY A 14 -1.09 35.08 18.68
N ARG A 15 -0.07 34.22 18.69
CA ARG A 15 0.44 33.52 17.50
C ARG A 15 -0.57 32.51 16.93
N ALA A 16 -1.27 31.77 17.78
CA ALA A 16 -2.32 30.84 17.34
C ALA A 16 -3.52 31.60 16.73
N LYS A 17 -3.90 32.75 17.29
CA LYS A 17 -4.95 33.61 16.72
C LYS A 17 -4.53 34.19 15.36
N ALA A 18 -3.29 34.65 15.23
CA ALA A 18 -2.74 35.12 13.96
C ALA A 18 -2.69 34.00 12.91
N GLY A 19 -2.27 32.79 13.29
CA GLY A 19 -2.29 31.61 12.41
C GLY A 19 -3.70 31.24 11.94
N LEU A 20 -4.68 31.29 12.85
CA LEU A 20 -6.09 31.06 12.50
C LEU A 20 -6.62 32.12 11.53
N LEU A 21 -6.31 33.40 11.78
CA LEU A 21 -6.70 34.49 10.89
C LEU A 21 -6.08 34.36 9.50
N LEU A 22 -4.81 33.96 9.40
CA LEU A 22 -4.15 33.69 8.12
C LEU A 22 -4.76 32.50 7.38
N LEU A 23 -5.05 31.40 8.10
CA LEU A 23 -5.74 30.25 7.52
C LEU A 23 -7.12 30.64 6.99
N LEU A 24 -7.87 31.43 7.77
CA LEU A 24 -9.22 31.87 7.41
C LEU A 24 -9.18 32.83 6.22
N ALA A 25 -8.24 33.78 6.19
CA ALA A 25 -7.99 34.67 5.06
C ALA A 25 -7.60 33.89 3.79
N TYR A 26 -6.71 32.90 3.91
CA TYR A 26 -6.32 32.04 2.79
C TYR A 26 -7.49 31.19 2.29
N THR A 27 -8.31 30.66 3.20
CA THR A 27 -9.50 29.85 2.84
C THR A 27 -10.52 30.71 2.11
N LEU A 28 -10.75 31.94 2.55
CA LEU A 28 -11.63 32.89 1.87
C LEU A 28 -11.05 33.33 0.53
N TYR A 29 -9.74 33.57 0.43
CA TYR A 29 -9.07 33.88 -0.83
C TYR A 29 -9.18 32.72 -1.84
N ALA A 30 -8.90 31.50 -1.40
CA ALA A 30 -9.05 30.30 -2.22
C ALA A 30 -10.52 30.07 -2.62
N GLY A 31 -11.44 30.27 -1.68
CA GLY A 31 -12.88 30.17 -1.92
C GLY A 31 -13.41 31.22 -2.88
N ALA A 32 -12.83 32.43 -2.90
CA ALA A 32 -13.16 33.48 -3.87
C ALA A 32 -12.60 33.20 -5.27
N GLN A 33 -11.51 32.44 -5.38
CA GLN A 33 -10.95 31.98 -6.66
C GLN A 33 -11.68 30.76 -7.23
N LEU A 34 -12.29 29.93 -6.36
CA LEU A 34 -13.25 28.95 -6.82
C LEU A 34 -14.52 29.70 -7.22
N ASP A 35 -14.82 29.78 -8.51
CA ASP A 35 -16.12 30.22 -9.04
C ASP A 35 -17.25 29.24 -8.63
N PHE A 36 -17.43 29.03 -7.33
CA PHE A 36 -18.39 28.13 -6.73
C PHE A 36 -19.71 28.87 -6.59
N SER A 37 -20.67 28.53 -7.43
CA SER A 37 -22.05 29.02 -7.33
C SER A 37 -23.00 27.87 -7.03
N TRP A 38 -24.07 28.17 -6.30
CA TRP A 38 -25.11 27.18 -6.00
C TRP A 38 -25.71 26.56 -7.28
N ALA A 39 -25.86 27.36 -8.34
CA ALA A 39 -26.33 26.90 -9.65
C ALA A 39 -25.35 25.89 -10.31
N ARG A 40 -24.03 26.09 -10.18
CA ARG A 40 -23.03 25.13 -10.68
C ARG A 40 -23.06 23.82 -9.90
N PHE A 41 -23.33 23.89 -8.60
CA PHE A 41 -23.49 22.69 -7.76
C PHE A 41 -24.70 21.85 -8.17
N GLU A 42 -25.85 22.49 -8.38
CA GLU A 42 -27.07 21.81 -8.84
C GLU A 42 -26.87 21.19 -10.25
N THR A 43 -26.28 21.94 -11.17
CA THR A 43 -25.94 21.43 -12.51
C THR A 43 -24.98 20.25 -12.43
N GLY A 44 -23.98 20.33 -11.54
CA GLY A 44 -23.04 19.24 -11.28
C GLY A 44 -23.71 17.97 -10.75
N MET A 45 -24.69 18.10 -9.84
CA MET A 45 -25.49 16.95 -9.39
C MET A 45 -26.27 16.30 -10.54
N GLY A 46 -26.83 17.09 -11.46
CA GLY A 46 -27.54 16.58 -12.64
C GLY A 46 -26.62 15.78 -13.58
N HIS A 47 -25.38 16.23 -13.80
CA HIS A 47 -24.39 15.48 -14.55
C HIS A 47 -23.97 14.19 -13.84
N ALA A 48 -23.78 14.25 -12.51
CA ALA A 48 -23.42 13.08 -11.70
C ALA A 48 -24.53 12.01 -11.74
N SER A 49 -25.80 12.40 -11.58
CA SER A 49 -26.91 11.46 -11.64
C SER A 49 -27.05 10.83 -13.03
N THR A 50 -26.90 11.61 -14.09
CA THR A 50 -26.92 11.10 -15.48
C THR A 50 -25.77 10.13 -15.72
N PHE A 51 -24.57 10.44 -15.23
CA PHE A 51 -23.40 9.57 -15.34
C PHE A 51 -23.60 8.25 -14.58
N LEU A 52 -24.06 8.31 -13.33
CA LEU A 52 -24.33 7.13 -12.50
C LEU A 52 -25.47 6.27 -13.08
N ALA A 53 -26.52 6.90 -13.63
CA ALA A 53 -27.59 6.19 -14.30
C ALA A 53 -27.11 5.44 -15.55
N ARG A 54 -26.10 5.97 -16.27
CA ARG A 54 -25.48 5.27 -17.41
C ARG A 54 -24.57 4.11 -16.99
N MET A 55 -24.11 4.08 -15.74
CA MET A 55 -23.30 2.99 -15.21
C MET A 55 -24.14 1.79 -14.73
N PHE A 56 -25.45 1.95 -14.57
CA PHE A 56 -26.35 0.90 -14.09
C PHE A 56 -27.43 0.57 -15.13
N PRO A 57 -27.66 -0.72 -15.46
CA PRO A 57 -27.02 -1.91 -14.89
C PRO A 57 -25.60 -2.17 -15.44
N PRO A 58 -24.68 -2.75 -14.65
CA PRO A 58 -23.37 -3.19 -15.14
C PRO A 58 -23.50 -4.25 -16.24
N ASN A 59 -22.77 -4.08 -17.33
CA ASN A 59 -22.83 -4.97 -18.49
C ASN A 59 -21.65 -5.96 -18.51
N PHE A 60 -21.95 -7.26 -18.39
CA PHE A 60 -20.98 -8.36 -18.41
C PHE A 60 -20.92 -9.12 -19.75
N GLU A 61 -21.48 -8.58 -20.84
CA GLU A 61 -21.55 -9.23 -22.16
C GLU A 61 -20.19 -9.44 -22.84
N LYS A 62 -19.13 -8.78 -22.36
CA LYS A 62 -17.76 -8.90 -22.89
C LYS A 62 -16.80 -9.62 -21.91
N PRO A 63 -17.11 -10.85 -21.46
CA PRO A 63 -16.35 -11.52 -20.40
C PRO A 63 -14.92 -11.86 -20.84
N ALA A 64 -14.70 -12.15 -22.13
CA ALA A 64 -13.37 -12.47 -22.66
C ALA A 64 -12.41 -11.28 -22.54
N THR A 65 -12.87 -10.07 -22.88
CA THR A 65 -12.06 -8.85 -22.78
C THR A 65 -11.79 -8.48 -21.33
N LEU A 66 -12.80 -8.63 -20.47
CA LEU A 66 -12.69 -8.40 -19.03
C LEU A 66 -11.65 -9.34 -18.39
N TRP A 67 -11.79 -10.65 -18.60
CA TRP A 67 -10.87 -11.63 -18.03
C TRP A 67 -9.47 -11.53 -18.58
N LYS A 68 -9.32 -11.25 -19.88
CA LYS A 68 -8.00 -11.00 -20.47
C LYS A 68 -7.29 -9.82 -19.80
N GLY A 69 -7.99 -8.69 -19.62
CA GLY A 69 -7.40 -7.52 -18.98
C GLY A 69 -7.01 -7.76 -17.52
N ILE A 70 -7.84 -8.51 -16.79
CA ILE A 70 -7.56 -8.88 -15.39
C ILE A 70 -6.38 -9.84 -15.29
N ALA A 71 -6.32 -10.86 -16.15
CA ALA A 71 -5.21 -11.81 -16.19
C ALA A 71 -3.90 -11.09 -16.50
N GLU A 72 -3.89 -10.21 -17.50
CA GLU A 72 -2.71 -9.41 -17.84
C GLU A 72 -2.29 -8.49 -16.67
N SER A 73 -3.25 -7.86 -15.96
CA SER A 73 -2.97 -7.10 -14.74
C SER A 73 -2.37 -7.95 -13.62
N LEU A 74 -2.84 -9.19 -13.45
CA LEU A 74 -2.31 -10.13 -12.48
C LEU A 74 -0.87 -10.55 -12.83
N GLU A 75 -0.62 -10.88 -14.10
CA GLU A 75 0.72 -11.20 -14.62
C GLU A 75 1.68 -10.03 -14.39
N ILE A 76 1.27 -8.80 -14.73
CA ILE A 76 2.05 -7.59 -14.48
C ILE A 76 2.37 -7.47 -12.98
N ALA A 77 1.37 -7.66 -12.11
CA ALA A 77 1.55 -7.53 -10.68
C ALA A 77 2.50 -8.59 -10.10
N VAL A 78 2.36 -9.86 -10.51
CA VAL A 78 3.26 -10.95 -10.09
C VAL A 78 4.68 -10.67 -10.55
N LEU A 79 4.89 -10.42 -11.84
CA LEU A 79 6.22 -10.25 -12.42
C LEU A 79 6.93 -9.02 -11.85
N ALA A 80 6.22 -7.89 -11.74
CA ALA A 80 6.79 -6.68 -11.14
C ALA A 80 7.16 -6.87 -9.67
N SER A 81 6.36 -7.65 -8.93
CA SER A 81 6.66 -7.95 -7.52
C SER A 81 7.87 -8.84 -7.38
N VAL A 82 7.97 -9.91 -8.18
CA VAL A 82 9.11 -10.84 -8.15
C VAL A 82 10.40 -10.12 -8.54
N LEU A 83 10.40 -9.41 -9.68
CA LEU A 83 11.56 -8.64 -10.14
C LEU A 83 11.92 -7.54 -9.13
N GLY A 84 10.92 -6.82 -8.63
CA GLY A 84 11.08 -5.78 -7.63
C GLY A 84 11.73 -6.30 -6.37
N ILE A 85 11.28 -7.45 -5.86
CA ILE A 85 11.84 -8.13 -4.68
C ILE A 85 13.29 -8.57 -4.94
N ILE A 86 13.55 -9.24 -6.05
CA ILE A 86 14.88 -9.76 -6.39
C ILE A 86 15.91 -8.63 -6.45
N ILE A 87 15.52 -7.46 -6.99
CA ILE A 87 16.40 -6.28 -7.08
C ILE A 87 16.45 -5.51 -5.76
N ALA A 88 15.33 -5.42 -5.03
CA ALA A 88 15.24 -4.69 -3.77
C ALA A 88 16.03 -5.34 -2.64
N LEU A 89 16.08 -6.67 -2.56
CA LEU A 89 16.81 -7.40 -1.51
C LEU A 89 18.30 -7.04 -1.46
N PRO A 90 19.09 -7.15 -2.55
CA PRO A 90 20.49 -6.78 -2.54
C PRO A 90 20.67 -5.27 -2.30
N ILE A 91 19.88 -4.41 -2.93
CA ILE A 91 19.98 -2.95 -2.74
C ILE A 91 19.66 -2.57 -1.28
N GLY A 92 18.65 -3.20 -0.69
CA GLY A 92 18.23 -2.96 0.68
C GLY A 92 19.29 -3.40 1.71
N LEU A 93 19.93 -4.55 1.48
CA LEU A 93 21.07 -5.01 2.26
C LEU A 93 22.28 -4.06 2.13
N LEU A 94 22.60 -3.65 0.89
CA LEU A 94 23.69 -2.69 0.64
C LEU A 94 23.44 -1.34 1.31
N GLY A 95 22.17 -0.93 1.44
CA GLY A 95 21.75 0.33 2.07
C GLY A 95 21.82 0.36 3.61
N ALA A 96 21.97 -0.79 4.27
CA ALA A 96 21.93 -0.92 5.73
C ALA A 96 23.25 -0.49 6.39
N ARG A 97 23.21 0.59 7.17
CA ARG A 97 24.41 1.22 7.77
C ARG A 97 25.09 0.40 8.87
N ASN A 98 24.36 -0.50 9.49
CA ASN A 98 24.89 -1.39 10.51
C ASN A 98 25.68 -2.56 9.90
N MET A 99 25.38 -2.95 8.65
CA MET A 99 26.03 -4.06 7.97
C MET A 99 27.09 -3.63 6.95
N MET A 100 26.92 -2.47 6.32
CA MET A 100 27.76 -1.98 5.22
C MET A 100 28.50 -0.69 5.57
N PRO A 101 29.70 -0.47 4.99
CA PRO A 101 30.40 0.79 5.16
C PRO A 101 29.65 1.96 4.50
N THR A 102 29.96 3.17 4.93
CA THR A 102 29.27 4.40 4.50
C THR A 102 29.35 4.63 2.99
N TRP A 103 30.45 4.28 2.35
CA TRP A 103 30.66 4.45 0.91
C TRP A 103 29.81 3.51 0.03
N VAL A 104 29.33 2.38 0.57
CA VAL A 104 28.39 1.47 -0.12
C VAL A 104 26.94 1.84 0.19
N SER A 105 26.66 2.14 1.46
CA SER A 105 25.29 2.39 1.92
C SER A 105 24.71 3.70 1.38
N TRP A 106 25.51 4.74 1.19
CA TRP A 106 25.05 6.00 0.62
C TRP A 106 24.55 5.87 -0.83
N PRO A 107 25.32 5.31 -1.78
CA PRO A 107 24.84 5.08 -3.14
C PRO A 107 23.59 4.19 -3.20
N ALA A 108 23.54 3.09 -2.44
CA ALA A 108 22.38 2.21 -2.41
C ALA A 108 21.11 2.95 -1.93
N ARG A 109 21.23 3.76 -0.88
CA ARG A 109 20.14 4.63 -0.39
C ARG A 109 19.73 5.69 -1.41
N ALA A 110 20.68 6.25 -2.16
CA ALA A 110 20.39 7.23 -3.21
C ALA A 110 19.58 6.59 -4.36
N VAL A 111 19.92 5.37 -4.78
CA VAL A 111 19.13 4.61 -5.77
C VAL A 111 17.70 4.39 -5.27
N VAL A 112 17.54 3.92 -4.03
CA VAL A 112 16.21 3.74 -3.42
C VAL A 112 15.43 5.05 -3.36
N ALA A 113 16.08 6.16 -2.96
CA ALA A 113 15.45 7.47 -2.92
C ALA A 113 15.01 7.95 -4.31
N LEU A 114 15.82 7.72 -5.35
CA LEU A 114 15.49 8.05 -6.73
C LEU A 114 14.28 7.26 -7.23
N CYS A 115 14.26 5.94 -7.01
CA CYS A 115 13.13 5.09 -7.39
C CYS A 115 11.81 5.52 -6.72
N ARG A 116 11.88 6.12 -5.52
CA ARG A 116 10.71 6.63 -4.79
C ARG A 116 10.30 8.05 -5.18
N ALA A 117 11.16 8.80 -5.86
CA ALA A 117 10.88 10.20 -6.20
C ALA A 117 9.78 10.33 -7.26
N LEU A 118 9.62 9.31 -8.12
CA LEU A 118 8.67 9.32 -9.22
C LEU A 118 7.44 8.47 -8.90
N HIS A 119 6.26 9.00 -9.21
CA HIS A 119 5.02 8.23 -9.15
C HIS A 119 5.01 7.13 -10.23
N PRO A 120 4.45 5.93 -9.97
CA PRO A 120 4.52 4.80 -10.91
C PRO A 120 3.95 5.11 -12.31
N VAL A 121 2.91 5.95 -12.41
CA VAL A 121 2.35 6.37 -13.71
C VAL A 121 3.36 7.16 -14.54
N ILE A 122 4.16 8.04 -13.91
CA ILE A 122 5.20 8.81 -14.62
C ILE A 122 6.25 7.85 -15.17
N VAL A 123 6.70 6.89 -14.36
CA VAL A 123 7.66 5.87 -14.77
C VAL A 123 7.09 5.00 -15.89
N ALA A 124 5.80 4.67 -15.84
CA ALA A 124 5.11 3.93 -16.90
C ALA A 124 5.11 4.70 -18.23
N ILE A 125 4.83 6.01 -18.22
CA ILE A 125 4.90 6.83 -19.44
C ILE A 125 6.30 6.79 -20.06
N LEU A 126 7.35 6.85 -19.24
CA LEU A 126 8.73 6.75 -19.73
C LEU A 126 9.01 5.38 -20.37
N PHE A 127 8.59 4.28 -19.73
CA PHE A 127 8.77 2.94 -20.30
C PHE A 127 7.90 2.66 -21.52
N VAL A 128 6.68 3.19 -21.57
CA VAL A 128 5.84 3.13 -22.77
C VAL A 128 6.53 3.83 -23.93
N LYS A 129 7.17 4.98 -23.68
CA LYS A 129 7.97 5.67 -24.70
C LYS A 129 9.25 4.92 -25.09
N ALA A 130 9.89 4.21 -24.16
CA ALA A 130 11.14 3.52 -24.40
C ALA A 130 10.96 2.13 -25.07
N VAL A 131 9.94 1.38 -24.67
CA VAL A 131 9.74 -0.04 -25.04
C VAL A 131 8.47 -0.24 -25.89
N GLY A 132 7.55 0.72 -25.85
CA GLY A 132 6.27 0.64 -26.54
C GLY A 132 5.09 0.33 -25.61
N PHE A 133 3.89 0.32 -26.17
CA PHE A 133 2.66 -0.02 -25.47
C PHE A 133 2.62 -1.50 -25.08
N GLY A 134 2.02 -1.80 -23.92
CA GLY A 134 1.76 -3.17 -23.46
C GLY A 134 2.33 -3.50 -22.08
N ALA A 135 2.07 -4.73 -21.63
CA ALA A 135 2.37 -5.21 -20.28
C ALA A 135 3.82 -5.04 -19.85
N LEU A 136 4.79 -5.16 -20.76
CA LEU A 136 6.21 -5.03 -20.45
C LEU A 136 6.55 -3.66 -19.85
N ALA A 137 5.96 -2.58 -20.37
CA ALA A 137 6.15 -1.25 -19.80
C ALA A 137 5.60 -1.14 -18.37
N GLY A 138 4.48 -1.80 -18.10
CA GLY A 138 3.86 -1.87 -16.77
C GLY A 138 4.72 -2.65 -15.79
N ILE A 139 5.25 -3.80 -16.21
CA ILE A 139 6.14 -4.64 -15.40
C ILE A 139 7.38 -3.84 -14.98
N LEU A 140 8.03 -3.16 -15.93
CA LEU A 140 9.24 -2.38 -15.65
C LEU A 140 8.94 -1.18 -14.73
N ALA A 141 7.85 -0.46 -14.98
CA ALA A 141 7.47 0.69 -14.16
C ALA A 141 7.16 0.31 -12.72
N LEU A 142 6.37 -0.74 -12.53
CA LEU A 142 6.02 -1.24 -11.20
C LEU A 142 7.20 -1.93 -10.51
N THR A 143 8.15 -2.51 -11.26
CA THR A 143 9.40 -3.04 -10.72
C THR A 143 10.21 -1.91 -10.08
N VAL A 144 10.40 -0.78 -10.77
CA VAL A 144 11.12 0.39 -10.23
C VAL A 144 10.45 0.91 -8.96
N ALA A 145 9.12 1.02 -8.96
CA ALA A 145 8.37 1.43 -7.78
C ALA A 145 8.54 0.43 -6.60
N SER A 146 8.51 -0.87 -6.90
CA SER A 146 8.71 -1.95 -5.92
C SER A 146 10.12 -1.93 -5.32
N VAL A 147 11.15 -1.64 -6.12
CA VAL A 147 12.54 -1.46 -5.63
C VAL A 147 12.63 -0.31 -4.64
N GLY A 148 12.01 0.83 -4.96
CA GLY A 148 11.99 1.98 -4.05
C GLY A 148 11.26 1.70 -2.73
N PHE A 149 10.13 0.98 -2.78
CA PHE A 149 9.35 0.65 -1.58
C PHE A 149 10.01 -0.43 -0.72
N ILE A 150 10.24 -1.62 -1.29
CA ILE A 150 10.79 -2.77 -0.57
C ILE A 150 12.23 -2.49 -0.15
N GLY A 151 13.06 -1.89 -1.02
CA GLY A 151 14.45 -1.60 -0.69
C GLY A 151 14.57 -0.71 0.54
N LYS A 152 13.71 0.32 0.64
CA LYS A 152 13.67 1.21 1.79
C LYS A 152 13.28 0.48 3.09
N LEU A 153 12.16 -0.24 3.06
CA LEU A 153 11.66 -0.95 4.24
C LEU A 153 12.59 -2.09 4.67
N PHE A 154 13.23 -2.76 3.72
CA PHE A 154 14.19 -3.82 4.00
C PHE A 154 15.47 -3.27 4.60
N THR A 155 15.99 -2.13 4.11
CA THR A 155 17.10 -1.42 4.76
C THR A 155 16.77 -1.05 6.20
N GLU A 156 15.59 -0.47 6.46
CA GLU A 156 15.16 -0.10 7.82
C GLU A 156 14.99 -1.33 8.72
N ALA A 157 14.39 -2.40 8.20
CA ALA A 157 14.23 -3.65 8.94
C ALA A 157 15.58 -4.27 9.34
N ILE A 158 16.60 -4.20 8.46
CA ILE A 158 17.95 -4.65 8.78
C ILE A 158 18.61 -3.72 9.81
N GLU A 159 18.41 -2.41 9.73
CA GLU A 159 18.97 -1.45 10.69
C GLU A 159 18.39 -1.63 12.11
N GLU A 160 17.17 -2.14 12.23
CA GLU A 160 16.47 -2.39 13.50
C GLU A 160 16.79 -3.74 14.17
N ILE A 161 17.60 -4.61 13.56
CA ILE A 161 17.91 -5.93 14.14
C ILE A 161 18.82 -5.81 15.37
N SER A 162 18.79 -6.85 16.22
CA SER A 162 19.73 -6.96 17.34
C SER A 162 21.12 -7.37 16.86
N LEU A 163 22.10 -6.48 17.04
CA LEU A 163 23.50 -6.76 16.70
C LEU A 163 24.11 -7.88 17.55
N LYS A 164 23.58 -8.14 18.76
CA LYS A 164 24.09 -9.21 19.64
C LYS A 164 24.05 -10.59 18.95
N GLN A 165 22.96 -10.89 18.24
CA GLN A 165 22.85 -12.16 17.51
C GLN A 165 23.82 -12.21 16.32
N VAL A 166 24.02 -11.09 15.64
CA VAL A 166 24.95 -10.95 14.50
C VAL A 166 26.40 -11.14 14.96
N GLU A 167 26.78 -10.52 16.08
CA GLU A 167 28.11 -10.63 16.68
C GLU A 167 28.39 -12.05 17.20
N ALA A 168 27.40 -12.70 17.80
CA ALA A 168 27.51 -14.09 18.25
C ALA A 168 27.79 -15.05 17.07
N VAL A 169 27.08 -14.90 15.96
CA VAL A 169 27.34 -15.69 14.74
C VAL A 169 28.73 -15.37 14.18
N ARG A 170 29.12 -14.10 14.14
CA ARG A 170 30.45 -13.67 13.67
C ARG A 170 31.59 -14.23 14.54
N ALA A 171 31.39 -14.34 15.85
CA ALA A 171 32.38 -14.88 16.78
C ALA A 171 32.71 -16.36 16.55
N THR A 172 31.85 -17.11 15.86
CA THR A 172 32.12 -18.49 15.46
C THR A 172 33.10 -18.61 14.28
N GLY A 173 33.55 -17.48 13.70
CA GLY A 173 34.37 -17.45 12.48
C GLY A 173 33.55 -17.53 11.19
N ALA A 174 32.23 -17.33 11.27
CA ALA A 174 31.34 -17.37 10.11
C ALA A 174 31.69 -16.30 9.07
N SER A 175 31.66 -16.68 7.78
CA SER A 175 31.80 -15.75 6.67
C SER A 175 30.66 -14.73 6.63
N PHE A 176 30.84 -13.61 5.92
CA PHE A 176 29.82 -12.56 5.83
C PHE A 176 28.47 -13.08 5.29
N ALA A 177 28.48 -13.98 4.31
CA ALA A 177 27.27 -14.62 3.79
C ALA A 177 26.54 -15.43 4.87
N ASN A 178 27.28 -16.18 5.69
CA ASN A 178 26.72 -16.95 6.80
C ASN A 178 26.17 -16.03 7.89
N VAL A 179 26.82 -14.90 8.17
CA VAL A 179 26.30 -13.88 9.10
C VAL A 179 24.97 -13.32 8.61
N ILE A 180 24.81 -13.09 7.31
CA ILE A 180 23.51 -12.66 6.75
C ILE A 180 22.46 -13.76 6.91
N ILE A 181 22.77 -14.98 6.46
CA ILE A 181 21.78 -16.08 6.41
C ILE A 181 21.34 -16.51 7.81
N PHE A 182 22.26 -16.59 8.77
CA PHE A 182 21.97 -17.12 10.11
C PHE A 182 21.81 -16.05 11.18
N GLY A 183 22.36 -14.84 10.98
CA GLY A 183 22.28 -13.74 11.94
C GLY A 183 21.22 -12.70 11.59
N VAL A 184 21.07 -12.34 10.31
CA VAL A 184 20.20 -11.23 9.87
C VAL A 184 18.85 -11.72 9.37
N LEU A 185 18.86 -12.63 8.39
CA LEU A 185 17.67 -13.08 7.67
C LEU A 185 16.57 -13.61 8.61
N PRO A 186 16.86 -14.42 9.65
CA PRO A 186 15.83 -14.92 10.55
C PRO A 186 15.10 -13.81 11.32
N GLN A 187 15.78 -12.70 11.63
CA GLN A 187 15.21 -11.57 12.38
C GLN A 187 14.26 -10.71 11.51
N VAL A 188 14.50 -10.66 10.19
CA VAL A 188 13.74 -9.80 9.25
C VAL A 188 12.73 -10.55 8.40
N PHE A 189 12.81 -11.88 8.35
CA PHE A 189 12.00 -12.73 7.46
C PHE A 189 10.49 -12.47 7.58
N ALA A 190 9.97 -12.41 8.80
CA ALA A 190 8.55 -12.16 9.05
C ALA A 190 8.07 -10.80 8.50
N ARG A 191 8.90 -9.76 8.66
CA ARG A 191 8.60 -8.41 8.14
C ARG A 191 8.66 -8.41 6.61
N PHE A 192 9.65 -9.10 6.05
CA PHE A 192 9.82 -9.22 4.61
C PHE A 192 8.63 -9.89 3.91
N ILE A 193 8.04 -10.95 4.49
CA ILE A 193 6.79 -11.53 3.98
C ILE A 193 5.69 -10.48 3.94
N GLY A 194 5.53 -9.69 5.03
CA GLY A 194 4.56 -8.60 5.07
C GLY A 194 4.78 -7.56 3.97
N PHE A 195 6.02 -7.17 3.71
CA PHE A 195 6.36 -6.23 2.63
C PHE A 195 6.07 -6.80 1.25
N ALA A 196 6.43 -8.07 1.00
CA ALA A 196 6.21 -8.75 -0.28
C ALA A 196 4.71 -8.88 -0.60
N THR A 197 3.91 -9.32 0.39
CA THR A 197 2.45 -9.46 0.24
C THR A 197 1.78 -8.10 0.01
N TYR A 198 2.15 -7.08 0.78
CA TYR A 198 1.65 -5.72 0.56
C TYR A 198 2.05 -5.18 -0.82
N GLN A 199 3.29 -5.42 -1.25
CA GLN A 199 3.77 -4.91 -2.54
C GLN A 199 3.03 -5.57 -3.70
N PHE A 200 2.76 -6.87 -3.62
CA PHE A 200 1.97 -7.59 -4.62
C PHE A 200 0.58 -6.99 -4.78
N ASP A 201 -0.12 -6.79 -3.67
CA ASP A 201 -1.45 -6.19 -3.61
C ASP A 201 -1.45 -4.73 -4.11
N SER A 202 -0.43 -3.96 -3.73
CA SER A 202 -0.18 -2.61 -4.26
C SER A 202 0.05 -2.60 -5.78
N ASN A 203 0.86 -3.54 -6.29
CA ASN A 203 1.13 -3.66 -7.72
C ASN A 203 -0.12 -4.04 -8.51
N LEU A 204 -0.99 -4.89 -7.97
CA LEU A 204 -2.26 -5.25 -8.60
C LEU A 204 -3.18 -4.03 -8.75
N ARG A 205 -3.30 -3.19 -7.72
CA ARG A 205 -4.02 -1.91 -7.80
C ARG A 205 -3.38 -0.94 -8.78
N ASN A 206 -2.07 -0.72 -8.65
CA ASN A 206 -1.34 0.21 -9.49
C ASN A 206 -1.32 -0.20 -10.97
N SER A 207 -1.44 -1.50 -11.28
CA SER A 207 -1.55 -2.03 -12.65
C SER A 207 -2.70 -1.37 -13.42
N THR A 208 -3.81 -1.05 -12.76
CA THR A 208 -4.95 -0.39 -13.39
C THR A 208 -4.62 1.05 -13.76
N MET A 209 -3.93 1.79 -12.88
CA MET A 209 -3.54 3.18 -13.16
C MET A 209 -2.48 3.27 -14.26
N VAL A 210 -1.46 2.40 -14.24
CA VAL A 210 -0.45 2.40 -15.31
C VAL A 210 -1.02 1.88 -16.63
N GLY A 211 -2.03 1.00 -16.60
CA GLY A 211 -2.69 0.51 -17.80
C GLY A 211 -3.41 1.61 -18.59
N ILE A 212 -3.97 2.61 -17.89
CA ILE A 212 -4.62 3.78 -18.51
C ILE A 212 -3.63 4.58 -19.39
N VAL A 213 -2.35 4.64 -19.01
CA VAL A 213 -1.32 5.36 -19.78
C VAL A 213 -0.66 4.48 -20.86
N GLY A 214 -1.20 3.28 -21.12
CA GLY A 214 -0.75 2.41 -22.19
C GLY A 214 0.16 1.25 -21.76
N ALA A 215 0.29 1.01 -20.47
CA ALA A 215 1.14 -0.06 -19.93
C ALA A 215 0.45 -1.45 -19.88
N GLY A 216 -0.68 -1.62 -20.59
CA GLY A 216 -1.43 -2.87 -20.67
C GLY A 216 -2.35 -3.17 -19.48
N GLY A 217 -2.96 -4.34 -19.47
CA GLY A 217 -3.82 -4.81 -18.38
C GLY A 217 -5.22 -4.19 -18.38
N VAL A 218 -5.93 -4.38 -17.27
CA VAL A 218 -7.33 -3.97 -17.12
C VAL A 218 -7.52 -2.46 -17.25
N GLY A 219 -6.49 -1.68 -16.92
CA GLY A 219 -6.49 -0.21 -17.08
C GLY A 219 -6.63 0.24 -18.53
N GLY A 220 -6.03 -0.48 -19.47
CA GLY A 220 -6.17 -0.18 -20.90
C GLY A 220 -7.58 -0.48 -21.41
N THR A 221 -8.15 -1.61 -20.97
CA THR A 221 -9.55 -1.98 -21.26
C THR A 221 -10.52 -0.96 -20.68
N LEU A 222 -10.30 -0.55 -19.42
CA LEU A 222 -11.09 0.47 -18.73
C LEU A 222 -11.05 1.81 -19.49
N PHE A 223 -9.85 2.27 -19.87
CA PHE A 223 -9.69 3.52 -20.59
C PHE A 223 -10.34 3.47 -21.98
N SER A 224 -10.21 2.35 -22.69
CA SER A 224 -10.84 2.15 -24.00
C SER A 224 -12.36 2.15 -23.91
N ALA A 225 -12.94 1.50 -22.90
CA ALA A 225 -14.38 1.51 -22.65
C ALA A 225 -14.88 2.92 -22.30
N PHE A 226 -14.12 3.64 -21.47
CA PHE A 226 -14.42 5.02 -21.10
C PHE A 226 -14.42 5.97 -22.30
N GLN A 227 -13.44 5.85 -23.21
CA GLN A 227 -13.38 6.65 -24.44
C GLN A 227 -14.53 6.34 -25.41
N ARG A 228 -15.08 5.14 -25.36
CA ARG A 228 -16.22 4.72 -26.18
C ARG A 228 -17.59 5.10 -25.59
N PHE A 229 -17.61 5.72 -24.42
CA PHE A 229 -18.83 6.01 -23.65
C PHE A 229 -19.61 4.74 -23.24
N ASP A 230 -18.96 3.56 -23.21
CA ASP A 230 -19.52 2.28 -22.74
C ASP A 230 -19.51 2.23 -21.20
N TYR A 231 -20.27 3.12 -20.54
CA TYR A 231 -20.23 3.32 -19.08
C TYR A 231 -20.79 2.15 -18.26
N ASP A 232 -21.68 1.36 -18.85
CA ASP A 232 -22.20 0.09 -18.34
C ASP A 232 -21.09 -0.98 -18.27
N PHE A 233 -20.19 -1.02 -19.25
CA PHE A 233 -19.03 -1.91 -19.23
C PHE A 233 -17.93 -1.40 -18.29
N VAL A 234 -17.73 -0.07 -18.21
CA VAL A 234 -16.83 0.55 -17.23
C VAL A 234 -17.22 0.16 -15.80
N SER A 235 -18.52 0.21 -15.46
CA SER A 235 -18.99 -0.16 -14.12
C SER A 235 -18.78 -1.64 -13.83
N ALA A 236 -18.97 -2.52 -14.81
CA ALA A 236 -18.66 -3.95 -14.70
C ALA A 236 -17.17 -4.18 -14.41
N ILE A 237 -16.26 -3.51 -15.14
CA ILE A 237 -14.81 -3.59 -14.90
C ILE A 237 -14.47 -3.14 -13.46
N LEU A 238 -15.03 -2.02 -13.01
CA LEU A 238 -14.77 -1.49 -11.66
C LEU A 238 -15.25 -2.44 -10.56
N LEU A 239 -16.46 -2.98 -10.69
CA LEU A 239 -17.01 -3.93 -9.72
C LEU A 239 -16.19 -5.21 -9.66
N THR A 240 -15.79 -5.76 -10.80
CA THR A 240 -14.94 -6.95 -10.86
C THR A 240 -13.56 -6.68 -10.27
N LEU A 241 -12.96 -5.52 -10.56
CA LEU A 241 -11.66 -5.13 -10.01
C LEU A 241 -11.72 -5.03 -8.47
N ILE A 242 -12.75 -4.37 -7.93
CA ILE A 242 -12.96 -4.27 -6.48
C ILE A 242 -13.11 -5.66 -5.87
N ALA A 243 -13.94 -6.52 -6.45
CA ALA A 243 -14.15 -7.88 -5.96
C ALA A 243 -12.84 -8.68 -5.91
N ILE A 244 -12.01 -8.59 -6.94
CA ILE A 244 -10.74 -9.33 -7.03
C ILE A 244 -9.71 -8.80 -6.04
N ILE A 245 -9.58 -7.48 -5.90
CA ILE A 245 -8.67 -6.88 -4.91
C ILE A 245 -9.09 -7.31 -3.50
N MET A 246 -10.39 -7.24 -3.17
CA MET A 246 -10.89 -7.67 -1.86
C MET A 246 -10.64 -9.17 -1.61
N LEU A 247 -10.89 -10.02 -2.61
CA LEU A 247 -10.57 -11.46 -2.51
C LEU A 247 -9.07 -11.69 -2.32
N GLY A 248 -8.23 -10.97 -3.06
CA GLY A 248 -6.77 -11.00 -2.94
C GLY A 248 -6.30 -10.61 -1.54
N GLU A 249 -6.87 -9.58 -0.95
CA GLU A 249 -6.55 -9.13 0.41
C GLU A 249 -6.94 -10.17 1.47
N ILE A 250 -8.09 -10.83 1.30
CA ILE A 250 -8.53 -11.93 2.18
C ILE A 250 -7.54 -13.11 2.11
N LEU A 251 -7.14 -13.51 0.90
CA LEU A 251 -6.17 -14.58 0.67
C LEU A 251 -4.78 -14.23 1.22
N ALA A 252 -4.32 -13.01 0.98
CA ALA A 252 -3.07 -12.48 1.53
C ALA A 252 -3.05 -12.53 3.06
N GLY A 253 -4.15 -12.13 3.71
CA GLY A 253 -4.31 -12.24 5.15
C GLY A 253 -4.25 -13.69 5.65
N PHE A 254 -4.82 -14.63 4.89
CA PHE A 254 -4.76 -16.06 5.21
C PHE A 254 -3.33 -16.61 5.11
N VAL A 255 -2.61 -16.30 4.03
CA VAL A 255 -1.20 -16.70 3.84
C VAL A 255 -0.34 -16.18 4.99
N ARG A 256 -0.51 -14.92 5.38
CA ARG A 256 0.22 -14.32 6.50
C ARG A 256 -0.06 -15.05 7.83
N ALA A 257 -1.31 -15.40 8.10
CA ALA A 257 -1.68 -16.13 9.32
C ALA A 257 -1.07 -17.53 9.37
N VAL A 258 -1.00 -18.23 8.24
CA VAL A 258 -0.38 -19.56 8.17
C VAL A 258 1.13 -19.48 8.38
N PHE A 259 1.81 -18.56 7.70
CA PHE A 259 3.28 -18.45 7.75
C PHE A 259 3.83 -17.83 9.03
N LEU A 260 3.11 -16.89 9.67
CA LEU A 260 3.60 -16.17 10.84
C LEU A 260 3.08 -16.72 12.16
N ASP A 261 1.81 -17.13 12.21
CA ASP A 261 1.17 -17.51 13.48
C ASP A 261 1.17 -19.02 13.71
N ASN A 262 1.64 -19.82 12.74
CA ASN A 262 1.61 -21.29 12.77
C ASN A 262 0.22 -21.83 13.17
N LEU A 263 -0.84 -21.08 12.82
CA LEU A 263 -2.22 -21.38 13.19
C LEU A 263 -2.75 -22.48 12.28
N GLY A 264 -3.19 -23.59 12.87
CA GLY A 264 -3.92 -24.63 12.16
C GLY A 264 -5.23 -24.11 11.55
N PHE A 265 -5.61 -24.66 10.39
CA PHE A 265 -6.76 -24.26 9.55
C PHE A 265 -8.06 -24.04 10.36
N GLU A 266 -8.30 -24.83 11.39
CA GLU A 266 -9.49 -24.75 12.24
C GLU A 266 -9.56 -23.48 13.11
N ARG A 267 -8.41 -22.98 13.62
CA ARG A 267 -8.40 -21.81 14.51
C ARG A 267 -8.59 -20.50 13.76
N ILE A 268 -8.22 -20.45 12.47
CA ILE A 268 -8.41 -19.27 11.62
C ILE A 268 -9.91 -19.05 11.34
N LEU A 269 -10.64 -20.12 11.05
CA LEU A 269 -12.09 -20.08 10.88
C LEU A 269 -12.78 -19.70 12.21
N GLN A 270 -12.39 -20.31 13.33
CA GLN A 270 -13.00 -20.00 14.63
C GLN A 270 -12.70 -18.57 15.12
N GLY A 271 -11.49 -18.04 14.93
CA GLY A 271 -11.11 -16.70 15.39
C GLY A 271 -11.85 -15.56 14.67
N ARG A 272 -12.05 -15.69 13.34
CA ARG A 272 -12.80 -14.69 12.55
C ARG A 272 -14.30 -14.73 12.80
N PHE A 273 -14.90 -15.90 13.05
CA PHE A 273 -16.31 -16.00 13.40
C PHE A 273 -16.60 -15.71 14.89
N SER A 274 -15.62 -15.84 15.77
CA SER A 274 -15.76 -15.47 17.20
C SER A 274 -15.68 -13.96 17.42
N GLY A 275 -14.88 -13.24 16.63
CA GLY A 275 -14.86 -11.77 16.63
C GLY A 275 -16.21 -11.11 16.33
N ALA A 276 -17.07 -11.79 15.56
CA ALA A 276 -18.44 -11.34 15.29
C ALA A 276 -19.44 -11.66 16.43
N ARG A 277 -19.07 -12.53 17.39
CA ARG A 277 -19.86 -12.85 18.59
C ARG A 277 -19.32 -12.22 19.88
N GLY A 278 -18.24 -11.44 19.78
CA GLY A 278 -17.50 -10.88 20.92
C GLY A 278 -17.92 -9.48 21.38
N ILE A 279 -19.07 -8.94 20.96
CA ILE A 279 -19.64 -7.73 21.54
C ILE A 279 -20.45 -8.14 22.77
N GLY A 280 -19.79 -8.38 23.92
CA GLY A 280 -20.54 -8.70 25.14
C GLY A 280 -19.78 -9.17 26.38
N ALA A 281 -18.46 -9.30 26.37
CA ALA A 281 -17.72 -9.68 27.58
C ALA A 281 -16.66 -8.63 27.93
N THR A 282 -17.07 -7.63 28.72
CA THR A 282 -16.15 -6.72 29.40
C THR A 282 -15.16 -7.48 30.30
N PRO A 283 -13.91 -7.03 30.45
CA PRO A 283 -12.85 -7.75 31.18
C PRO A 283 -13.04 -7.82 32.70
N VAL A 284 -14.16 -7.34 33.22
CA VAL A 284 -14.40 -7.14 34.66
C VAL A 284 -14.82 -8.42 35.37
N LYS A 285 -15.39 -9.41 34.66
CA LYS A 285 -15.89 -10.63 35.31
C LYS A 285 -14.83 -11.67 35.69
N ARG A 286 -13.62 -11.59 35.13
CA ARG A 286 -12.56 -12.59 35.42
C ARG A 286 -11.86 -12.39 36.77
N LYS A 287 -12.05 -11.25 37.43
CA LYS A 287 -11.52 -11.01 38.78
C LYS A 287 -12.49 -11.37 39.90
N ALA A 288 -13.80 -11.33 39.65
CA ALA A 288 -14.80 -11.63 40.68
C ALA A 288 -14.95 -13.15 40.96
N GLU A 289 -14.62 -14.01 39.99
CA GLU A 289 -14.68 -15.47 40.17
C GLU A 289 -13.38 -16.05 40.72
N ALA A 290 -12.28 -15.29 40.74
CA ALA A 290 -11.00 -15.71 41.32
C ALA A 290 -10.82 -15.28 42.79
N GLU A 291 -11.62 -14.33 43.29
CA GLU A 291 -11.64 -13.90 44.71
C GLU A 291 -12.76 -14.57 45.52
N ALA A 292 -13.50 -15.52 44.95
CA ALA A 292 -14.55 -16.28 45.65
C ALA A 292 -14.13 -17.71 46.03
N ASP A 293 -12.92 -18.13 45.64
CA ASP A 293 -12.33 -19.45 45.90
C ASP A 293 -11.03 -19.36 46.76
N GLU A 294 -10.82 -18.22 47.43
CA GLU A 294 -9.79 -18.00 48.48
C GLU A 294 -10.46 -17.52 49.77
#